data_AF-A0A7Y3R6K9-F1
#
_entry.id   AF-A0A7Y3R6K9-F1
#
_cell.length_a   1.000
_cell.length_b   1.000
_cell.length_c   1.000
_cell.angle_alpha   90.00
_cell.angle_beta   90.00
_cell.angle_gamma   90.00
#
_symmetry.space_group_name_H-M   'P 1'
#
loop_
_entity.id
_entity.type
_entity.pdbx_description
1 polymer ?
#
loop_
_entity_poly.entity_id
_entity_poly.type
_entity_poly.pdbx_seq_one_letter_code
_entity_poly.pdbx_strand_id
1 'polypeptide(L)'
;MKFIICFLFSITAFTQTKPIELKIDSINSTETEDGRREFKLQYHITNLSDKAISFILNTKSLIPIGAGSLNPAVYYKLYENENSIDVSGIFTGERKIRSFKNETELKKYTDSLMNYMKSRTPEQLSQIRKEGFLENIQKLAPKETKYLTAIFAWDKKRYHKNDVIEYYIEEKEKHFFELHINLMAEELLMNFSEEEKKELLKDKVLTKGWFTSNKMEIDLSE
;
A
#
# COMPACT_ATOMS: atom_id res chain seq x y z
N MET A 1 -24.16 17.52 -39.88
CA MET A 1 -22.78 17.01 -39.82
C MET A 1 -21.93 17.55 -38.65
N LYS A 2 -22.18 18.73 -38.06
CA LYS A 2 -21.38 19.24 -36.92
C LYS A 2 -21.53 18.45 -35.61
N PHE A 3 -22.66 17.77 -35.38
CA PHE A 3 -22.92 17.03 -34.12
C PHE A 3 -22.33 15.62 -34.05
N ILE A 4 -21.94 15.02 -35.19
CA ILE A 4 -21.35 13.66 -35.22
C ILE A 4 -19.89 13.68 -34.72
N ILE A 5 -19.19 14.81 -34.91
CA ILE A 5 -17.79 14.98 -34.49
C ILE A 5 -17.66 15.00 -32.95
N CYS A 6 -18.64 15.53 -32.23
CA CYS A 6 -18.65 15.54 -30.76
C CYS A 6 -18.87 14.13 -30.16
N PHE A 7 -19.66 13.28 -30.83
CA PHE A 7 -19.89 11.91 -30.36
C PHE A 7 -18.65 11.03 -30.53
N LEU A 8 -17.89 11.21 -31.62
CA LEU A 8 -16.64 10.46 -31.88
C LEU A 8 -15.49 10.86 -30.93
N PHE A 9 -15.45 12.11 -30.47
CA PHE A 9 -14.48 12.55 -29.45
C PHE A 9 -14.74 11.96 -28.06
N SER A 10 -15.97 11.52 -27.79
CA SER A 10 -16.38 10.95 -26.49
C SER A 10 -15.89 9.50 -26.33
N ILE A 11 -15.71 8.78 -27.43
CA ILE A 11 -15.29 7.36 -27.41
C ILE A 11 -13.77 7.24 -27.20
N THR A 12 -12.99 8.26 -27.60
CA THR A 12 -11.52 8.28 -27.43
C THR A 12 -11.06 8.71 -26.04
N ALA A 13 -11.94 9.27 -25.21
CA ALA A 13 -11.59 9.75 -23.87
C ALA A 13 -11.40 8.61 -22.83
N PHE A 14 -11.85 7.39 -23.12
CA PHE A 14 -11.81 6.26 -22.19
C PHE A 14 -10.66 5.27 -22.41
N THR A 15 -9.78 5.51 -23.38
CA THR A 15 -8.59 4.70 -23.63
C THR A 15 -7.30 5.43 -23.26
N GLN A 16 -7.27 6.13 -22.12
CA GLN A 16 -5.99 6.34 -21.45
C GLN A 16 -5.56 4.99 -20.89
N THR A 17 -4.76 4.25 -21.65
CA THR A 17 -4.08 3.05 -21.17
C THR A 17 -3.34 3.41 -19.89
N LYS A 18 -3.78 2.84 -18.77
CA LYS A 18 -3.11 3.01 -17.49
C LYS A 18 -1.66 2.53 -17.68
N PRO A 19 -0.64 3.37 -17.36
CA PRO A 19 0.76 3.01 -17.62
C PRO A 19 1.24 1.83 -16.77
N ILE A 20 0.50 1.50 -15.71
CA ILE A 20 0.80 0.42 -14.77
C ILE A 20 -0.39 -0.52 -14.69
N GLU A 21 -0.11 -1.82 -14.74
CA GLU A 21 -1.00 -2.88 -14.28
C GLU A 21 -0.54 -3.36 -12.91
N LEU A 22 -1.49 -3.55 -12.00
CA LEU A 22 -1.30 -4.21 -10.72
C LEU A 22 -2.21 -5.44 -10.72
N LYS A 23 -1.69 -6.60 -10.34
CA LYS A 23 -2.47 -7.83 -10.39
C LYS A 23 -2.06 -8.80 -9.29
N ILE A 24 -3.05 -9.41 -8.63
CA ILE A 24 -2.85 -10.48 -7.67
C ILE A 24 -2.78 -11.80 -8.44
N ASP A 25 -1.69 -12.54 -8.23
CA ASP A 25 -1.44 -13.83 -8.86
C ASP A 25 -2.00 -14.98 -8.02
N SER A 26 -1.80 -14.93 -6.70
CA SER A 26 -2.30 -15.94 -5.77
C SER A 26 -2.30 -15.44 -4.33
N ILE A 27 -3.22 -15.96 -3.51
CA ILE A 27 -3.19 -15.88 -2.05
C ILE A 27 -3.24 -17.31 -1.53
N ASN A 28 -2.18 -17.73 -0.85
CA ASN A 28 -2.13 -19.04 -0.20
C ASN A 28 -2.10 -18.84 1.32
N SER A 29 -2.81 -19.67 2.06
CA SER A 29 -2.86 -19.63 3.51
C SER A 29 -2.21 -20.86 4.15
N THR A 30 -1.65 -20.66 5.33
CA THR A 30 -1.17 -21.73 6.22
C THR A 30 -1.49 -21.38 7.67
N GLU A 31 -1.85 -22.38 8.45
CA GLU A 31 -2.02 -22.23 9.90
C GLU A 31 -0.65 -22.20 10.58
N THR A 32 -0.47 -21.25 11.50
CA THR A 32 0.74 -21.12 12.31
C THR A 32 0.61 -21.88 13.63
N GLU A 33 1.74 -22.20 14.27
CA GLU A 33 1.76 -22.90 15.57
C GLU A 33 1.04 -22.12 16.69
N ASP A 34 0.96 -20.78 16.56
CA ASP A 34 0.27 -19.91 17.51
C ASP A 34 -1.23 -19.69 17.17
N GLY A 35 -1.78 -20.46 16.23
CA GLY A 35 -3.20 -20.48 15.88
C GLY A 35 -3.66 -19.36 14.96
N ARG A 36 -2.74 -18.55 14.43
CA ARG A 36 -3.03 -17.54 13.41
C ARG A 36 -3.05 -18.17 12.02
N ARG A 37 -3.72 -17.51 11.08
CA ARG A 37 -3.64 -17.85 9.67
C ARG A 37 -2.68 -16.91 8.97
N GLU A 38 -1.56 -17.43 8.49
CA GLU A 38 -0.62 -16.70 7.64
C GLU A 38 -1.06 -16.78 6.18
N PHE A 39 -0.97 -15.65 5.47
CA PHE A 39 -1.25 -15.52 4.05
C PHE A 39 0.01 -15.09 3.31
N LYS A 40 0.35 -15.84 2.27
CA LYS A 40 1.38 -15.49 1.29
C LYS A 40 0.73 -14.99 0.02
N LEU A 41 0.77 -13.66 -0.16
CA LEU A 41 0.26 -12.96 -1.33
C LEU A 41 1.37 -12.83 -2.38
N GLN A 42 1.12 -13.36 -3.58
CA GLN A 42 1.93 -13.13 -4.78
C GLN A 42 1.19 -12.14 -5.68
N TYR A 43 1.88 -11.12 -6.14
CA TYR A 43 1.34 -10.10 -7.03
C TYR A 43 2.44 -9.51 -7.89
N HIS A 44 2.05 -8.81 -8.95
CA HIS A 44 3.00 -8.12 -9.80
C HIS A 44 2.54 -6.73 -10.20
N ILE A 45 3.55 -5.94 -10.60
CA ILE A 45 3.40 -4.61 -11.17
C ILE A 45 4.04 -4.64 -12.55
N THR A 46 3.28 -4.33 -13.59
CA THR A 46 3.76 -4.29 -14.97
C THR A 46 3.74 -2.87 -15.51
N ASN A 47 4.83 -2.44 -16.15
CA ASN A 47 4.84 -1.24 -16.97
C ASN A 47 4.23 -1.54 -18.34
N LEU A 48 3.01 -1.09 -18.60
CA LEU A 48 2.32 -1.31 -19.87
C LEU A 48 2.79 -0.38 -20.99
N SER A 49 3.62 0.63 -20.68
CA SER A 49 4.09 1.60 -21.67
C SER A 49 5.32 1.12 -22.46
N ASP A 50 5.63 1.82 -23.55
CA ASP A 50 6.83 1.59 -24.36
C ASP A 50 8.05 2.40 -23.88
N LYS A 51 7.93 3.07 -22.73
CA LYS A 51 8.98 3.90 -22.13
C LYS A 51 9.28 3.42 -20.73
N ALA A 52 10.50 3.67 -20.25
CA ALA A 52 10.79 3.41 -18.84
C ALA A 52 9.96 4.35 -17.97
N ILE A 53 9.45 3.82 -16.85
CA ILE A 53 8.73 4.59 -15.85
C ILE A 53 9.47 4.54 -14.52
N SER A 54 9.36 5.62 -13.76
CA SER A 54 9.79 5.67 -12.37
C SER A 54 8.60 6.07 -11.49
N PHE A 55 8.49 5.55 -10.29
CA PHE A 55 7.42 5.92 -9.35
C PHE A 55 7.86 5.67 -7.91
N ILE A 56 7.18 6.26 -6.93
CA ILE A 56 7.53 6.10 -5.52
C ILE A 56 6.57 5.10 -4.89
N LEU A 57 7.09 3.94 -4.49
CA LEU A 57 6.34 2.88 -3.85
C LEU A 57 7.27 2.02 -2.98
N ASN A 58 6.92 1.88 -1.71
CA ASN A 58 7.45 0.90 -0.77
C ASN A 58 6.79 -0.47 -1.05
N THR A 59 7.47 -1.29 -1.83
CA THR A 59 7.00 -2.65 -2.18
C THR A 59 7.14 -3.67 -1.06
N LYS A 60 7.71 -3.28 0.09
CA LYS A 60 7.90 -4.16 1.26
C LYS A 60 6.79 -4.00 2.30
N SER A 61 5.88 -3.05 2.10
CA SER A 61 4.83 -2.71 3.06
C SER A 61 3.46 -2.89 2.43
N LEU A 62 2.60 -3.62 3.12
CA LEU A 62 1.19 -3.81 2.79
C LEU A 62 0.36 -3.32 3.98
N ILE A 63 -0.47 -2.30 3.76
CA ILE A 63 -1.24 -1.62 4.82
C ILE A 63 -2.71 -1.48 4.45
N PRO A 64 -3.64 -1.37 5.42
CA PRO A 64 -5.04 -1.14 5.08
C PRO A 64 -5.20 0.24 4.43
N ILE A 65 -6.14 0.36 3.50
CA ILE A 65 -6.44 1.62 2.79
C ILE A 65 -6.79 2.77 3.74
N GLY A 66 -7.40 2.49 4.89
CA GLY A 66 -7.73 3.48 5.93
C GLY A 66 -6.51 4.06 6.66
N ALA A 67 -5.34 3.43 6.60
CA ALA A 67 -4.10 3.93 7.19
C ALA A 67 -3.33 4.91 6.27
N GLY A 68 -3.89 5.25 5.11
CA GLY A 68 -3.20 5.99 4.05
C GLY A 68 -3.31 7.51 4.17
N SER A 69 -2.41 8.13 4.94
CA SER A 69 -2.02 9.52 4.69
C SER A 69 -0.57 9.55 4.19
N LEU A 70 -0.37 9.93 2.93
CA LEU A 70 0.94 10.14 2.29
C LEU A 70 1.96 9.01 2.45
N ASN A 71 1.49 7.78 2.64
CA ASN A 71 2.36 6.61 2.74
C ASN A 71 2.54 6.02 1.34
N PRO A 72 3.75 5.91 0.78
CA PRO A 72 3.93 5.29 -0.53
C PRO A 72 3.84 3.76 -0.44
N ALA A 73 2.97 3.15 0.37
CA ALA A 73 2.86 1.70 0.50
C ALA A 73 1.86 1.10 -0.50
N VAL A 74 1.89 -0.23 -0.62
CA VAL A 74 0.77 -0.97 -1.22
C VAL A 74 -0.37 -1.03 -0.20
N TYR A 75 -1.56 -0.67 -0.64
CA TYR A 75 -2.77 -0.69 0.18
C TYR A 75 -3.57 -1.95 -0.09
N TYR A 76 -4.26 -2.46 0.92
CA TYR A 76 -5.31 -3.45 0.73
C TYR A 76 -6.67 -2.94 1.16
N LYS A 77 -7.69 -3.49 0.52
CA LYS A 77 -9.09 -3.38 0.92
C LYS A 77 -9.67 -4.79 1.00
N LEU A 78 -10.46 -5.04 2.04
CA LEU A 78 -11.22 -6.28 2.19
C LEU A 78 -12.67 -6.03 1.79
N TYR A 79 -13.27 -7.03 1.18
CA TYR A 79 -14.67 -7.06 0.83
C TYR A 79 -15.31 -8.29 1.45
N GLU A 80 -16.55 -8.14 1.87
CA GLU A 80 -17.46 -9.25 2.19
C GLU A 80 -18.55 -9.23 1.11
N ASN A 81 -18.62 -10.31 0.35
CA ASN A 81 -19.32 -10.35 -0.94
C ASN A 81 -18.87 -9.18 -1.83
N GLU A 82 -19.77 -8.27 -2.18
CA GLU A 82 -19.47 -7.09 -3.00
C GLU A 82 -19.21 -5.82 -2.18
N ASN A 83 -19.46 -5.86 -0.87
CA ASN A 83 -19.37 -4.68 -0.01
C ASN A 83 -17.98 -4.57 0.59
N SER A 84 -17.37 -3.39 0.51
CA SER A 84 -16.10 -3.18 1.19
C SER A 84 -16.27 -2.96 2.66
N ILE A 85 -15.36 -3.53 3.43
CA ILE A 85 -15.43 -3.55 4.89
C ILE A 85 -14.17 -2.88 5.45
N ASP A 86 -14.35 -1.95 6.38
CA ASP A 86 -13.23 -1.20 6.98
C ASP A 86 -12.68 -1.95 8.18
N VAL A 87 -11.87 -2.95 7.86
CA VAL A 87 -11.17 -3.81 8.83
C VAL A 87 -9.71 -3.40 8.94
N SER A 88 -9.48 -2.11 9.21
CA SER A 88 -8.14 -1.58 9.41
C SER A 88 -7.44 -2.29 10.58
N GLY A 89 -6.35 -3.02 10.28
CA GLY A 89 -5.49 -3.64 11.30
C GLY A 89 -5.79 -5.09 11.66
N ILE A 90 -6.67 -5.78 10.91
CA ILE A 90 -6.92 -7.22 11.13
C ILE A 90 -5.76 -8.11 10.72
N PHE A 91 -5.00 -7.65 9.72
CA PHE A 91 -3.80 -8.33 9.26
C PHE A 91 -2.60 -7.71 9.95
N THR A 92 -1.90 -8.54 10.70
CA THR A 92 -0.56 -8.25 11.21
C THR A 92 0.45 -8.62 10.12
N GLY A 93 1.50 -7.83 9.89
CA GLY A 93 2.61 -8.32 9.06
C GLY A 93 3.33 -9.49 9.77
N GLU A 94 4.43 -9.99 9.22
CA GLU A 94 5.35 -10.93 9.92
C GLU A 94 5.90 -10.43 11.27
N ARG A 95 5.58 -9.20 11.65
CA ARG A 95 6.04 -8.60 12.90
C ARG A 95 5.46 -9.37 14.08
N LYS A 96 6.37 -9.95 14.88
CA LYS A 96 6.08 -10.37 16.25
C LYS A 96 5.29 -9.26 16.94
N ILE A 97 4.07 -9.55 17.37
CA ILE A 97 3.27 -8.65 18.19
C ILE A 97 4.14 -8.31 19.41
N ARG A 98 4.50 -7.03 19.57
CA ARG A 98 5.21 -6.58 20.77
C ARG A 98 4.19 -6.48 21.90
N SER A 99 4.23 -7.46 22.79
CA SER A 99 3.51 -7.40 24.06
C SER A 99 4.38 -6.65 25.09
N PHE A 100 3.81 -5.63 25.73
CA PHE A 100 4.43 -4.98 26.88
C PHE A 100 3.84 -5.59 28.15
N LYS A 101 4.68 -5.89 29.15
CA LYS A 101 4.24 -6.52 30.40
C LYS A 101 3.44 -5.57 31.29
N ASN A 102 3.68 -4.27 31.17
CA ASN A 102 3.04 -3.21 31.95
C ASN A 102 3.19 -1.84 31.29
N GLU A 103 2.48 -0.84 31.82
CA GLU A 103 2.52 0.54 31.35
C GLU A 103 3.91 1.17 31.46
N THR A 104 4.73 0.77 32.44
CA THR A 104 6.10 1.29 32.59
C THR A 104 6.99 0.88 31.41
N GLU A 105 6.86 -0.37 30.95
CA GLU A 105 7.60 -0.86 29.79
C GLU A 105 7.15 -0.16 28.49
N LEU A 106 5.83 0.00 28.31
CA LEU A 106 5.27 0.78 27.20
C LEU A 106 5.78 2.22 27.23
N LYS A 107 5.75 2.88 28.39
CA LYS A 107 6.25 4.25 28.55
C LYS A 107 7.73 4.35 28.22
N LYS A 108 8.56 3.43 28.73
CA LYS A 108 10.00 3.40 28.41
C LYS A 108 10.25 3.28 26.91
N TYR A 109 9.47 2.44 26.23
CA TYR A 109 9.54 2.31 24.77
C TYR A 109 9.14 3.60 24.06
N THR A 110 8.00 4.18 24.42
CA THR A 110 7.52 5.46 23.85
C THR A 110 8.52 6.59 24.09
N ASP A 111 9.06 6.70 25.30
CA ASP A 111 10.10 7.68 25.65
C ASP A 111 11.37 7.45 24.81
N SER A 112 11.75 6.20 24.54
CA SER A 112 12.89 5.91 23.67
C SER A 112 12.67 6.39 22.22
N LEU A 113 11.45 6.22 21.68
CA LEU A 113 11.09 6.71 20.34
C LEU A 113 11.10 8.24 20.30
N MET A 114 10.55 8.88 21.32
CA MET A 114 10.54 10.33 21.45
C MET A 114 11.96 10.89 21.59
N ASN A 115 12.82 10.23 22.38
CA ASN A 115 14.21 10.63 22.55
C ASN A 115 15.01 10.46 21.25
N TYR A 116 14.79 9.37 20.51
CA TYR A 116 15.38 9.19 19.18
C TYR A 116 15.06 10.35 18.24
N MET A 117 13.80 10.80 18.20
CA MET A 117 13.40 11.96 17.40
C MET A 117 13.99 13.27 17.92
N LYS A 118 13.97 13.50 19.24
CA LYS A 118 14.49 14.72 19.89
C LYS A 118 16.01 14.84 19.82
N SER A 119 16.72 13.72 19.74
CA SER A 119 18.18 13.68 19.70
C SER A 119 18.79 14.11 18.37
N ARG A 120 17.95 14.39 17.35
CA ARG A 120 18.40 14.69 15.99
C ARG A 120 18.26 16.14 15.63
N THR A 121 19.22 16.61 14.85
CA THR A 121 19.14 17.94 14.25
C THR A 121 18.16 17.95 13.08
N PRO A 122 17.63 19.13 12.69
CA PRO A 122 16.79 19.27 11.50
C PRO A 122 17.43 18.70 10.23
N GLU A 123 18.75 18.84 10.07
CA GLU A 123 19.51 18.34 8.92
C GLU A 123 19.52 16.81 8.89
N GLN A 124 19.73 16.15 10.04
CA GLN A 124 19.68 14.69 10.14
C GLN A 124 18.28 14.16 9.82
N LEU A 125 17.22 14.84 10.29
CA LEU A 125 15.85 14.48 9.95
C LEU A 125 15.57 14.68 8.46
N SER A 126 16.10 15.74 7.84
CA SER A 126 15.97 15.96 6.40
C SER A 126 16.67 14.85 5.60
N GLN A 127 17.88 14.48 6.01
CA GLN A 127 18.63 13.40 5.37
C GLN A 127 17.89 12.07 5.43
N ILE A 128 17.33 11.70 6.59
CA ILE A 128 16.54 10.47 6.75
C ILE A 128 15.31 10.46 5.85
N ARG A 129 14.63 11.60 5.71
CA ARG A 129 13.50 11.72 4.78
C ARG A 129 13.95 11.55 3.34
N LYS A 130 15.09 12.15 2.96
CA LYS A 130 15.68 12.03 1.62
C LYS A 130 16.02 10.58 1.29
N GLU A 131 16.68 9.89 2.23
CA GLU A 131 17.01 8.46 2.12
C GLU A 131 15.75 7.61 1.97
N GLY A 132 14.76 7.80 2.85
CA GLY A 132 13.49 7.09 2.77
C GLY A 132 12.72 7.35 1.47
N PHE A 133 12.79 8.57 0.93
CA PHE A 133 12.20 8.87 -0.38
C PHE A 133 12.91 8.11 -1.51
N LEU A 134 14.24 8.15 -1.53
CA LEU A 134 15.07 7.51 -2.57
C LEU A 134 14.95 5.99 -2.56
N GLU A 135 14.92 5.36 -1.38
CA GLU A 135 14.74 3.91 -1.23
C GLU A 135 13.43 3.39 -1.82
N ASN A 136 12.41 4.25 -1.86
CA ASN A 136 11.09 3.91 -2.39
C ASN A 136 10.94 4.21 -3.88
N ILE A 137 11.95 4.80 -4.54
CA ILE A 137 11.89 4.99 -5.99
C ILE A 137 12.04 3.62 -6.68
N GLN A 138 10.98 3.23 -7.36
CA GLN A 138 10.95 2.10 -8.27
C GLN A 138 11.18 2.58 -9.69
N LYS A 139 11.85 1.74 -10.50
CA LYS A 139 12.02 1.93 -11.94
C LYS A 139 11.62 0.64 -12.64
N LEU A 140 10.85 0.77 -13.71
CA LEU A 140 10.51 -0.34 -14.60
C LEU A 140 10.84 0.06 -16.03
N ALA A 141 11.58 -0.80 -16.73
CA ALA A 141 11.81 -0.73 -18.16
C ALA A 141 10.48 -0.92 -18.93
N PRO A 142 10.43 -0.55 -20.22
CA PRO A 142 9.26 -0.83 -21.06
C PRO A 142 8.85 -2.29 -20.97
N LYS A 143 7.56 -2.56 -20.74
CA LYS A 143 7.00 -3.93 -20.63
C LYS A 143 7.59 -4.80 -19.51
N GLU A 144 8.34 -4.22 -18.58
CA GLU A 144 8.88 -4.96 -17.44
C GLU A 144 7.77 -5.29 -16.44
N THR A 145 7.77 -6.53 -15.96
CA THR A 145 6.93 -7.01 -14.87
C THR A 145 7.81 -7.32 -13.65
N LYS A 146 7.48 -6.70 -12.52
CA LYS A 146 8.12 -6.96 -11.23
C LYS A 146 7.20 -7.79 -10.36
N TYR A 147 7.64 -9.00 -10.02
CA TYR A 147 6.93 -9.91 -9.13
C TYR A 147 7.31 -9.63 -7.66
N LEU A 148 6.31 -9.65 -6.79
CA LEU A 148 6.41 -9.25 -5.40
C LEU A 148 5.69 -10.26 -4.50
N THR A 149 6.16 -10.36 -3.27
CA THR A 149 5.55 -11.18 -2.22
C THR A 149 5.28 -10.31 -1.01
N ALA A 150 4.09 -10.46 -0.45
CA ALA A 150 3.76 -9.94 0.88
C ALA A 150 3.27 -11.09 1.77
N ILE A 151 3.68 -11.05 3.03
CA ILE A 151 3.26 -12.01 4.06
C ILE A 151 2.55 -11.25 5.17
N PHE A 152 1.38 -11.72 5.54
CA PHE A 152 0.56 -11.16 6.60
C PHE A 152 -0.25 -12.25 7.29
N ALA A 153 -0.59 -12.05 8.56
CA ALA A 153 -1.28 -13.02 9.38
C ALA A 153 -2.55 -12.43 10.01
N TRP A 154 -3.60 -13.23 10.06
CA TRP A 154 -4.85 -12.95 10.74
C TRP A 154 -4.95 -13.75 12.02
N ASP A 155 -5.33 -13.11 13.12
CA ASP A 155 -5.49 -13.73 14.43
C ASP A 155 -6.85 -14.41 14.63
N LYS A 156 -7.63 -14.56 13.55
CA LYS A 156 -8.98 -15.14 13.54
C LYS A 156 -10.01 -14.38 14.38
N LYS A 157 -9.67 -13.19 14.89
CA LYS A 157 -10.68 -12.32 15.49
C LYS A 157 -11.58 -11.81 14.39
N ARG A 158 -12.89 -11.90 14.64
CA ARG A 158 -13.94 -11.44 13.72
C ARG A 158 -14.51 -10.09 14.10
N TYR A 159 -14.52 -9.79 15.41
CA TYR A 159 -15.00 -8.51 15.93
C TYR A 159 -13.89 -7.46 15.95
N HIS A 160 -14.16 -6.32 15.31
CA HIS A 160 -13.26 -5.19 15.25
C HIS A 160 -14.02 -3.89 15.53
N LYS A 161 -13.36 -3.00 16.26
CA LYS A 161 -13.88 -1.66 16.56
C LYS A 161 -12.85 -0.62 16.17
N ASN A 162 -13.25 0.29 15.29
CA ASN A 162 -12.47 1.46 14.91
C ASN A 162 -13.24 2.71 15.33
N ASP A 163 -12.83 3.32 16.45
CA ASP A 163 -13.52 4.41 17.12
C ASP A 163 -14.99 4.07 17.45
N VAL A 164 -15.96 4.70 16.78
CA VAL A 164 -17.39 4.44 16.93
C VAL A 164 -17.94 3.35 16.01
N ILE A 165 -17.13 2.88 15.05
CA ILE A 165 -17.55 1.90 14.04
C ILE A 165 -17.20 0.51 14.55
N GLU A 166 -18.21 -0.35 14.65
CA GLU A 166 -18.07 -1.77 14.99
C GLU A 166 -18.33 -2.61 13.74
N TYR A 167 -17.49 -3.60 13.51
CA TYR A 167 -17.56 -4.49 12.38
C TYR A 167 -17.35 -5.95 12.82
N TYR A 168 -18.06 -6.86 12.17
CA TYR A 168 -17.94 -8.30 12.38
C TYR A 168 -17.71 -8.99 11.03
N ILE A 169 -16.64 -9.80 10.93
CA ILE A 169 -16.32 -10.59 9.73
C ILE A 169 -17.14 -11.89 9.77
N GLU A 170 -18.13 -12.01 8.89
CA GLU A 170 -19.02 -13.18 8.85
C GLU A 170 -18.28 -14.42 8.37
N GLU A 171 -18.39 -15.54 9.09
CA GLU A 171 -17.63 -16.76 8.78
C GLU A 171 -18.05 -17.45 7.47
N LYS A 172 -19.34 -17.37 7.14
CA LYS A 172 -19.93 -18.13 6.02
C LYS A 172 -19.91 -17.36 4.71
N GLU A 173 -19.63 -16.07 4.77
CA GLU A 173 -19.63 -15.21 3.61
C GLU A 173 -18.30 -15.31 2.87
N LYS A 174 -18.31 -14.96 1.58
CA LYS A 174 -17.08 -14.91 0.80
C LYS A 174 -16.37 -13.59 1.04
N HIS A 175 -15.06 -13.65 1.28
CA HIS A 175 -14.24 -12.45 1.39
C HIS A 175 -13.32 -12.30 0.20
N PHE A 176 -13.11 -11.05 -0.23
CA PHE A 176 -12.21 -10.73 -1.31
C PHE A 176 -11.19 -9.68 -0.89
N PHE A 177 -9.97 -9.89 -1.35
CA PHE A 177 -8.82 -9.03 -1.16
C PHE A 177 -8.52 -8.28 -2.45
N GLU A 178 -8.29 -6.97 -2.35
CA GLU A 178 -7.93 -6.11 -3.47
C GLU A 178 -6.75 -5.23 -3.07
N LEU A 179 -5.80 -5.07 -3.97
CA LEU A 179 -4.66 -4.18 -3.79
C LEU A 179 -4.91 -2.85 -4.48
N HIS A 180 -4.41 -1.79 -3.86
CA HIS A 180 -4.33 -0.47 -4.46
C HIS A 180 -2.93 0.11 -4.31
N ILE A 181 -2.49 0.87 -5.31
CA ILE A 181 -1.32 1.72 -5.21
C ILE A 181 -1.70 3.14 -5.60
N ASN A 182 -1.26 4.10 -4.79
CA ASN A 182 -1.49 5.51 -5.02
C ASN A 182 -0.15 6.23 -5.20
N LEU A 183 0.15 6.60 -6.43
CA LEU A 183 1.43 7.21 -6.79
C LEU A 183 1.32 8.74 -6.64
N MET A 184 1.47 9.21 -5.39
CA MET A 184 1.34 10.61 -4.94
C MET A 184 2.69 11.34 -4.92
N ALA A 185 3.39 11.37 -6.06
CA ALA A 185 4.73 11.94 -6.11
C ALA A 185 4.77 13.43 -5.73
N GLU A 186 3.78 14.22 -6.15
CA GLU A 186 3.73 15.66 -5.92
C GLU A 186 3.57 15.98 -4.43
N GLU A 187 2.71 15.24 -3.74
CA GLU A 187 2.45 15.40 -2.31
C GLU A 187 3.64 14.95 -1.46
N LEU A 188 4.31 13.86 -1.85
CA LEU A 188 5.54 13.41 -1.18
C LEU A 188 6.67 14.44 -1.32
N LEU A 189 6.73 15.13 -2.45
CA LEU A 189 7.73 16.16 -2.73
C LEU A 189 7.51 17.46 -1.95
N MET A 190 6.32 17.71 -1.38
CA MET A 190 6.04 18.93 -0.59
C MET A 190 6.97 19.10 0.62
N ASN A 191 7.60 18.01 1.07
CA ASN A 191 8.52 18.01 2.21
C ASN A 191 9.96 18.44 1.86
N PHE A 192 10.23 18.76 0.59
CA PHE A 192 11.56 19.13 0.10
C PHE A 192 11.56 20.56 -0.48
N SER A 193 12.69 21.24 -0.38
CA SER A 193 12.93 22.53 -1.05
C SER A 193 12.96 22.37 -2.57
N GLU A 194 12.85 23.47 -3.32
CA GLU A 194 12.90 23.44 -4.78
C GLU A 194 14.27 22.97 -5.31
N GLU A 195 15.34 23.30 -4.62
CA GLU A 195 16.70 22.84 -4.90
C GLU A 195 16.80 21.33 -4.73
N GLU A 196 16.30 20.79 -3.61
CA GLU A 196 16.26 19.36 -3.34
C GLU A 196 15.38 18.61 -4.35
N LYS A 197 14.21 19.15 -4.71
CA LYS A 197 13.33 18.56 -5.74
C LYS A 197 14.06 18.44 -7.08
N LYS A 198 14.74 19.50 -7.53
CA LYS A 198 15.52 19.48 -8.78
C LYS A 198 16.62 18.43 -8.75
N GLU A 199 17.30 18.28 -7.62
CA GLU A 199 18.32 17.25 -7.42
C GLU A 199 17.73 15.84 -7.44
N LEU A 200 16.67 15.61 -6.66
CA LEU A 200 16.00 14.31 -6.52
C LEU A 200 15.38 13.83 -7.83
N LEU A 201 14.78 14.74 -8.58
CA LEU A 201 14.08 14.46 -9.84
C LEU A 201 14.99 14.57 -11.06
N LYS A 202 16.28 14.83 -10.89
CA LYS A 202 17.22 14.87 -12.01
C LYS A 202 17.11 13.56 -12.81
N ASP A 203 16.76 13.72 -14.09
CA ASP A 203 16.56 12.66 -15.08
C ASP A 203 15.41 11.67 -14.77
N LYS A 204 14.44 12.07 -13.93
CA LYS A 204 13.29 11.23 -13.54
C LYS A 204 11.98 11.90 -13.91
N VAL A 205 11.16 11.17 -14.66
CA VAL A 205 9.73 11.49 -14.81
C VAL A 205 8.96 10.49 -13.95
N LEU A 206 8.33 11.01 -12.88
CA LEU A 206 7.56 10.17 -11.97
C LEU A 206 6.16 9.93 -12.53
N THR A 207 5.81 8.65 -12.62
CA THR A 207 4.46 8.19 -12.96
C THR A 207 3.56 8.39 -11.77
N LYS A 208 2.36 8.91 -12.04
CA LYS A 208 1.33 9.21 -11.04
C LYS A 208 0.03 8.50 -11.35
N GLY A 209 -0.82 8.39 -10.33
CA GLY A 209 -2.18 7.88 -10.47
C GLY A 209 -2.54 6.80 -9.45
N TRP A 210 -3.79 6.39 -9.53
CA TRP A 210 -4.38 5.34 -8.70
C TRP A 210 -4.55 4.07 -9.53
N PHE A 211 -3.97 2.96 -9.05
CA PHE A 211 -4.05 1.66 -9.71
C PHE A 211 -4.60 0.64 -8.73
N THR A 212 -5.36 -0.31 -9.25
CA THR A 212 -6.12 -1.28 -8.45
C THR A 212 -6.00 -2.64 -9.13
N SER A 213 -5.87 -3.68 -8.32
CA SER A 213 -5.78 -5.05 -8.82
C SER A 213 -7.14 -5.63 -9.18
N ASN A 214 -7.13 -6.86 -9.68
CA ASN A 214 -8.28 -7.74 -9.53
C ASN A 214 -8.60 -7.99 -8.04
N LYS A 215 -9.87 -8.27 -7.75
CA LYS A 215 -10.27 -8.91 -6.49
C LYS A 215 -9.85 -10.39 -6.52
N MET A 216 -9.38 -10.91 -5.40
CA MET A 216 -9.10 -12.33 -5.23
C MET A 216 -9.75 -12.83 -3.94
N GLU A 217 -10.39 -13.99 -3.99
CA GLU A 217 -10.99 -14.61 -2.80
C GLU A 217 -9.89 -14.90 -1.77
N ILE A 218 -10.18 -14.59 -0.50
CA ILE A 218 -9.31 -14.86 0.64
C ILE A 218 -10.06 -15.70 1.65
N ASP A 219 -9.43 -16.81 2.08
CA ASP A 219 -10.04 -17.74 3.01
C ASP A 219 -9.93 -17.24 4.45
N LEU A 220 -11.04 -16.72 4.96
CA LEU A 220 -11.25 -16.33 6.35
C LEU A 220 -12.20 -17.30 7.10
N SER A 221 -12.32 -18.56 6.65
CA SER A 221 -13.06 -19.60 7.39
C SER A 221 -12.29 -20.07 8.62
N GLU A 222 -12.97 -20.68 9.60
CA GLU A 222 -12.30 -21.44 10.67
C GLU A 222 -12.01 -22.88 10.27
#